data_AF-X7YNA9-F1
#
_entry.id   AF-X7YNA9-F1
#
_cell.length_a   1.000
_cell.length_b   1.000
_cell.length_c   1.000
_cell.angle_alpha   90.00
_cell.angle_beta   90.00
_cell.angle_gamma   90.00
#
_symmetry.space_group_name_H-M   'P 1'
#
loop_
_entity.id
_entity.type
_entity.pdbx_description
1 polymer ?
#
loop_
_entity_poly.entity_id
_entity_poly.type
_entity_poly.pdbx_seq_one_letter_code
_entity_poly.pdbx_strand_id
1 'polypeptide(L)'
;MRRRDAEDLVLITASRAAQQREAASATSRLFVAMMQHGRGARDLVTEALPDAFPWVAFLSQEEVHEFVDELVATMRAADSIDNPVPVAQVIESWRHTAEVLADPELAAVLAAPSDGDYGRVPPPE
;
A
#
# COMPACT_ATOMS: atom_id res chain seq x y z
N MET A 1 14.80 31.00 -10.12
CA MET A 1 14.57 29.54 -10.10
C MET A 1 13.35 29.28 -9.22
N ARG A 2 12.21 28.91 -9.81
CA ARG A 2 10.97 28.60 -9.09
C ARG A 2 10.84 27.07 -9.12
N ARG A 3 11.16 26.39 -8.02
CA ARG A 3 11.01 24.94 -7.90
C ARG A 3 9.51 24.65 -7.82
N ARG A 4 8.92 24.18 -8.93
CA ARG A 4 7.46 24.07 -9.11
C ARG A 4 6.85 22.80 -8.50
N ASP A 5 7.67 21.87 -8.01
CA ASP A 5 7.24 20.61 -7.38
C ASP A 5 7.98 20.37 -6.05
N ALA A 6 8.07 21.38 -5.20
CA ALA A 6 8.51 21.14 -3.83
C ALA A 6 7.33 20.52 -3.07
N GLU A 7 7.45 19.27 -2.65
CA GLU A 7 6.50 18.65 -1.71
C GLU A 7 6.24 19.60 -0.53
N ASP A 8 4.98 19.64 -0.07
CA ASP A 8 4.58 20.46 1.06
C ASP A 8 5.28 19.96 2.34
N LEU A 9 6.16 20.79 2.88
CA LEU A 9 6.93 20.45 4.07
C LEU A 9 6.15 20.85 5.33
N VAL A 10 5.91 19.88 6.21
CA VAL A 10 5.37 20.13 7.55
C VAL A 10 6.52 20.14 8.56
N LEU A 11 6.69 21.27 9.27
CA LEU A 11 7.71 21.41 10.31
C LEU A 11 7.18 20.96 11.67
N ILE A 12 7.81 19.93 12.22
CA ILE A 12 7.58 19.45 13.59
C ILE A 12 8.92 19.34 14.33
N THR A 13 8.87 19.30 15.66
CA THR A 13 10.09 19.06 16.45
C THR A 13 10.61 17.65 16.20
N ALA A 14 11.93 17.47 16.23
CA ALA A 14 12.56 16.17 16.06
C ALA A 14 12.06 15.14 17.10
N SER A 15 11.81 15.58 18.33
CA SER A 15 11.22 14.75 19.40
C SER A 15 9.82 14.25 19.03
N ARG A 16 8.96 15.13 18.50
CA ARG A 16 7.61 14.74 18.06
C ARG A 16 7.65 13.79 16.87
N ALA A 17 8.55 14.02 15.92
CA ALA A 17 8.77 13.12 14.78
C ALA A 17 9.25 11.72 15.24
N ALA A 18 10.12 11.65 16.25
CA ALA A 18 10.56 10.39 16.82
C ALA A 18 9.41 9.64 17.53
N GLN A 19 8.61 10.35 18.34
CA GLN A 19 7.47 9.76 19.04
C GLN A 19 6.41 9.21 18.08
N GLN A 20 6.10 9.94 17.00
CA GLN A 20 5.15 9.47 15.98
C GLN A 20 5.67 8.21 15.26
N ARG A 21 6.97 8.16 14.95
CA ARG A 21 7.59 6.97 14.36
C ARG A 21 7.57 5.78 15.30
N GLU A 22 7.90 5.98 16.57
CA GLU A 22 7.85 4.93 17.59
C GLU A 22 6.43 4.36 17.74
N ALA A 23 5.42 5.22 17.80
CA ALA A 23 4.02 4.78 17.88
C ALA A 23 3.55 4.01 16.63
N ALA A 24 3.95 4.48 15.44
CA ALA A 24 3.63 3.80 14.18
C ALA A 24 4.34 2.43 14.07
N SER A 25 5.59 2.36 14.49
CA SER A 25 6.38 1.12 14.57
C SER A 25 5.75 0.13 15.55
N ALA A 26 5.39 0.58 16.76
CA ALA A 26 4.74 -0.26 17.76
C ALA A 26 3.39 -0.82 17.25
N THR A 27 2.57 0.03 16.62
CA THR A 27 1.31 -0.39 15.99
C THR A 27 1.55 -1.42 14.89
N SER A 28 2.55 -1.19 14.03
CA SER A 28 2.88 -2.08 12.93
C SER A 28 3.32 -3.45 13.41
N ARG A 29 4.20 -3.50 14.43
CA ARG A 29 4.65 -4.75 15.04
C ARG A 29 3.49 -5.51 15.69
N LEU A 30 2.58 -4.81 16.37
CA LEU A 30 1.41 -5.44 16.97
C LEU A 30 0.50 -6.06 15.91
N PHE A 31 0.21 -5.32 14.84
CA PHE A 31 -0.60 -5.82 13.71
C PHE A 31 0.04 -7.05 13.05
N VAL A 32 1.34 -6.96 12.72
CA VAL A 32 2.12 -8.06 12.15
C VAL A 32 2.13 -9.29 13.07
N ALA A 33 2.21 -9.10 14.39
CA ALA A 33 2.13 -10.19 15.36
C ALA A 33 0.74 -10.83 15.42
N MET A 34 -0.33 -10.02 15.41
CA MET A 34 -1.71 -10.52 15.36
C MET A 34 -1.96 -11.37 14.11
N MET A 35 -1.47 -10.93 12.94
CA MET A 35 -1.62 -11.64 11.67
C MET A 35 -0.89 -12.98 11.64
N GLN A 36 0.21 -13.14 12.38
CA GLN A 36 0.96 -14.40 12.44
C GLN A 36 0.41 -15.43 13.44
N HIS A 37 -0.23 -14.96 14.51
CA HIS A 37 -0.59 -15.81 15.65
C HIS A 37 -2.09 -16.00 15.82
N GLY A 38 -2.92 -15.14 15.23
CA GLY A 38 -4.38 -15.23 15.34
C GLY A 38 -4.94 -16.25 14.35
N ARG A 39 -5.50 -17.36 14.87
CA ARG A 39 -6.34 -18.23 14.04
C ARG A 39 -7.55 -17.42 13.56
N GLY A 40 -7.75 -17.32 12.25
CA GLY A 40 -8.84 -16.52 11.67
C GLY A 40 -8.59 -15.01 11.67
N ALA A 41 -7.39 -14.53 12.03
CA ALA A 41 -7.08 -13.09 11.97
C ALA A 41 -7.24 -12.51 10.56
N ARG A 42 -6.91 -13.30 9.53
CA ARG A 42 -7.04 -12.88 8.13
C ARG A 42 -8.49 -12.64 7.74
N ASP A 43 -9.40 -13.53 8.13
CA ASP A 43 -10.83 -13.39 7.84
C ASP A 43 -11.42 -12.17 8.56
N LEU A 44 -11.11 -12.01 9.85
CA LEU A 44 -11.54 -10.86 10.64
C LEU A 44 -11.03 -9.53 10.07
N VAL A 45 -9.76 -9.50 9.67
CA VAL A 45 -9.14 -8.31 9.06
C VAL A 45 -9.80 -8.01 7.72
N THR A 46 -10.07 -9.02 6.90
CA THR A 46 -10.78 -8.88 5.61
C THR A 46 -12.19 -8.30 5.81
N GLU A 47 -12.90 -8.71 6.85
CA GLU A 47 -14.22 -8.16 7.20
C GLU A 47 -14.15 -6.71 7.70
N ALA A 48 -13.09 -6.33 8.43
CA ALA A 48 -12.91 -4.99 8.99
C ALA A 48 -12.25 -3.99 8.01
N LEU A 49 -11.60 -4.49 6.95
CA LEU A 49 -10.86 -3.66 5.99
C LEU A 49 -11.71 -2.56 5.34
N PRO A 50 -12.96 -2.82 4.91
CA PRO A 50 -13.82 -1.79 4.30
C PRO A 50 -14.10 -0.59 5.21
N ASP A 51 -14.09 -0.78 6.54
CA ASP A 51 -14.28 0.32 7.49
C ASP A 51 -13.07 1.26 7.53
N ALA A 52 -11.86 0.72 7.36
CA ALA A 52 -10.61 1.49 7.34
C ALA A 52 -10.25 2.02 5.95
N PHE A 53 -10.56 1.24 4.90
CA PHE A 53 -10.23 1.49 3.51
C PHE A 53 -11.45 1.26 2.62
N PRO A 54 -12.37 2.24 2.50
CA PRO A 54 -13.63 2.04 1.77
C PRO A 54 -13.48 1.64 0.29
N TRP A 55 -12.36 2.02 -0.35
CA TRP A 55 -12.05 1.65 -1.73
C TRP A 55 -11.83 0.14 -1.93
N VAL A 56 -11.59 -0.63 -0.86
CA VAL A 56 -11.45 -2.09 -0.92
C VAL A 56 -12.73 -2.77 -1.41
N ALA A 57 -13.89 -2.10 -1.33
CA ALA A 57 -15.16 -2.62 -1.85
C ALA A 57 -15.16 -2.91 -3.36
N PHE A 58 -14.19 -2.38 -4.13
CA PHE A 58 -14.03 -2.66 -5.56
C PHE A 58 -13.10 -3.86 -5.85
N LEU A 59 -12.50 -4.46 -4.82
CA LEU A 59 -11.64 -5.63 -4.95
C LEU A 59 -12.45 -6.92 -4.74
N SER A 60 -12.07 -7.99 -5.42
CA SER A 60 -12.51 -9.35 -5.12
C SER A 60 -11.90 -9.83 -3.80
N GLN A 61 -12.51 -10.85 -3.18
CA GLN A 61 -11.99 -11.42 -1.92
C GLN A 61 -10.55 -11.93 -2.05
N GLU A 62 -10.16 -12.45 -3.22
CA GLU A 62 -8.79 -12.88 -3.48
C GLU A 62 -7.81 -11.70 -3.50
N GLU A 63 -8.19 -10.60 -4.14
CA GLU A 63 -7.40 -9.36 -4.17
C GLU A 63 -7.29 -8.70 -2.78
N VAL A 64 -8.36 -8.73 -1.97
CA VAL A 64 -8.27 -8.25 -0.57
C VAL A 64 -7.27 -9.09 0.23
N HIS A 65 -7.30 -10.40 0.04
CA HIS A 65 -6.33 -11.30 0.66
C HIS A 65 -4.89 -11.01 0.21
N GLU A 66 -4.68 -10.73 -1.07
CA GLU A 66 -3.36 -10.39 -1.61
C GLU A 66 -2.87 -9.05 -1.04
N PHE A 67 -3.73 -8.03 -1.00
CA PHE A 67 -3.43 -6.74 -0.38
C PHE A 67 -3.00 -6.88 1.08
N VAL A 68 -3.73 -7.66 1.88
CA VAL A 68 -3.40 -7.89 3.30
C VAL A 68 -2.05 -8.57 3.46
N ASP A 69 -1.74 -9.59 2.64
CA ASP A 69 -0.46 -10.29 2.71
C ASP A 69 0.71 -9.37 2.33
N GLU A 70 0.56 -8.60 1.25
CA GLU A 70 1.57 -7.64 0.82
C GLU A 70 1.79 -6.54 1.86
N LEU A 71 0.70 -6.00 2.43
CA LEU A 71 0.76 -4.97 3.47
C LEU A 71 1.51 -5.48 4.70
N VAL A 72 1.18 -6.68 5.19
CA VAL A 72 1.84 -7.27 6.37
C VAL A 72 3.32 -7.55 6.11
N ALA A 73 3.66 -8.10 4.94
CA ALA A 73 5.04 -8.34 4.55
C ALA A 73 5.84 -7.03 4.47
N THR A 74 5.24 -5.99 3.86
CA THR A 74 5.86 -4.68 3.69
C THR A 74 6.04 -3.96 5.02
N MET A 75 5.05 -3.99 5.92
CA MET A 75 5.16 -3.39 7.25
C MET A 75 6.33 -3.98 8.05
N ARG A 76 6.52 -5.31 7.97
CA ARG A 76 7.67 -5.98 8.61
C ARG A 76 9.00 -5.52 8.00
N ALA A 77 9.10 -5.47 6.68
CA ALA A 77 10.32 -5.07 5.99
C ALA A 77 10.65 -3.58 6.24
N ALA A 78 9.67 -2.70 6.12
CA ALA A 78 9.76 -1.27 6.37
C ALA A 78 10.22 -0.95 7.80
N ASP A 79 9.67 -1.62 8.80
CA ASP A 79 10.06 -1.43 10.21
C ASP A 79 11.52 -1.84 10.46
N SER A 80 12.03 -2.85 9.76
CA SER A 80 13.42 -3.31 9.90
C SER A 80 14.48 -2.29 9.46
N ILE A 81 14.07 -1.32 8.64
CA ILE A 81 14.93 -0.26 8.09
C ILE A 81 14.49 1.15 8.50
N ASP A 82 13.55 1.27 9.45
CA ASP A 82 12.95 2.55 9.90
C ASP A 82 12.47 3.44 8.75
N ASN A 83 11.84 2.84 7.74
CA ASN A 83 11.35 3.55 6.55
C ASN A 83 9.87 3.23 6.27
N PRO A 84 8.93 4.16 6.54
CA PRO A 84 7.51 3.92 6.33
C PRO A 84 7.06 4.10 4.87
N VAL A 85 7.90 4.63 3.98
CA VAL A 85 7.54 4.96 2.59
C VAL A 85 6.97 3.75 1.82
N PRO A 86 7.56 2.54 1.90
CA PRO A 86 7.03 1.38 1.18
C PRO A 86 5.60 1.00 1.59
N VAL A 87 5.25 1.16 2.88
CA VAL A 87 3.90 0.85 3.38
C VAL A 87 2.87 1.80 2.73
N ALA A 88 3.19 3.09 2.67
CA ALA A 88 2.33 4.07 2.02
C ALA A 88 2.19 3.77 0.52
N GLN A 89 3.27 3.35 -0.15
CA GLN A 89 3.25 2.97 -1.57
C GLN A 89 2.35 1.76 -1.84
N VAL A 90 2.35 0.74 -0.98
CA VAL A 90 1.45 -0.43 -1.12
C VAL A 90 -0.01 0.01 -1.04
N ILE A 91 -0.37 0.79 -0.01
CA ILE A 91 -1.74 1.30 0.18
C ILE A 91 -2.18 2.11 -1.05
N GLU A 92 -1.31 3.00 -1.54
CA GLU A 92 -1.57 3.84 -2.71
C GLU A 92 -1.75 3.01 -3.99
N SER A 93 -0.88 2.02 -4.21
CA SER A 93 -0.91 1.17 -5.40
C SER A 93 -2.20 0.33 -5.45
N TRP A 94 -2.60 -0.27 -4.33
CA TRP A 94 -3.84 -1.01 -4.25
C TRP A 94 -5.08 -0.13 -4.40
N ARG A 95 -5.03 1.13 -3.93
CA ARG A 95 -6.10 2.09 -4.21
C ARG A 95 -6.23 2.36 -5.70
N HIS A 96 -5.12 2.55 -6.42
CA HIS A 96 -5.16 2.70 -7.87
C HIS A 96 -5.69 1.46 -8.59
N THR A 97 -5.34 0.25 -8.13
CA THR A 97 -5.94 -0.99 -8.63
C THR A 97 -7.46 -0.98 -8.45
N ALA A 98 -7.95 -0.61 -7.26
CA ALA A 98 -9.39 -0.50 -6.99
C ALA A 98 -10.07 0.57 -7.86
N GLU A 99 -9.43 1.71 -8.10
CA GLU A 99 -9.94 2.77 -8.99
C GLU A 99 -10.07 2.28 -10.44
N VAL A 100 -9.11 1.48 -10.93
CA VAL A 100 -9.18 0.85 -12.25
C VAL A 100 -10.31 -0.17 -12.30
N LEU A 101 -10.44 -1.04 -11.29
CA LEU A 101 -11.49 -2.08 -11.24
C LEU A 101 -12.89 -1.50 -11.07
N ALA A 102 -13.01 -0.31 -10.48
CA ALA A 102 -14.27 0.42 -10.40
C ALA A 102 -14.77 0.91 -11.77
N ASP A 103 -13.89 1.02 -12.77
CA ASP A 103 -14.21 1.34 -14.16
C ASP A 103 -14.05 0.09 -15.05
N PRO A 104 -15.14 -0.66 -15.30
CA PRO A 104 -15.05 -1.91 -16.06
C PRO A 104 -14.63 -1.71 -17.52
N GLU A 105 -14.84 -0.52 -18.11
CA GLU A 105 -14.37 -0.22 -19.47
C GLU A 105 -12.85 -0.05 -19.47
N LEU A 106 -12.33 0.73 -18.52
CA LEU A 106 -10.89 0.89 -18.34
C LEU A 106 -10.20 -0.44 -18.00
N ALA A 107 -10.77 -1.24 -17.10
CA ALA A 107 -10.25 -2.55 -16.75
C ALA A 107 -10.18 -3.47 -17.98
N ALA A 108 -11.22 -3.48 -18.83
CA ALA A 108 -11.22 -4.27 -20.05
C ALA A 108 -10.15 -3.81 -21.05
N VAL A 109 -9.93 -2.49 -21.19
CA VAL A 109 -8.88 -1.92 -22.05
C VAL A 109 -7.49 -2.32 -21.54
N LEU A 110 -7.24 -2.25 -20.23
CA LEU A 110 -5.94 -2.58 -19.63
C LEU A 110 -5.65 -4.09 -19.62
N ALA A 111 -6.68 -4.93 -19.54
CA ALA A 111 -6.56 -6.38 -19.61
C ALA A 111 -6.43 -6.91 -21.06
N ALA A 112 -6.75 -6.09 -22.06
CA ALA A 112 -6.61 -6.49 -23.45
C ALA A 112 -5.12 -6.72 -23.82
N PRO A 113 -4.82 -7.70 -24.70
CA PRO A 113 -3.46 -7.89 -25.20
C PRO A 113 -2.92 -6.59 -25.82
N SER A 114 -1.69 -6.19 -25.47
CA SER A 114 -1.04 -5.07 -26.13
C SER A 114 -0.63 -5.46 -27.56
N ASP A 115 -0.70 -4.50 -28.50
CA ASP A 115 -0.38 -4.69 -29.93
C ASP A 115 1.10 -5.04 -30.22
N GLY A 116 1.92 -5.30 -29.19
CA GLY A 116 3.28 -5.80 -29.35
C GLY A 116 4.09 -5.79 -28.05
N ASP A 117 5.20 -6.52 -28.05
CA ASP A 117 6.33 -6.29 -27.16
C ASP A 117 6.99 -4.99 -27.68
N TYR A 118 6.82 -3.87 -26.98
CA TYR A 118 7.23 -2.51 -27.39
C TYR A 118 8.76 -2.31 -27.54
N GLY A 119 9.49 -3.40 -27.82
CA GLY A 119 10.92 -3.45 -27.97
C GLY A 119 11.63 -3.42 -26.63
N ARG A 120 12.93 -3.74 -26.67
CA ARG A 120 13.78 -3.70 -25.49
C ARG A 120 13.96 -2.25 -25.03
N VAL A 121 13.62 -1.96 -23.78
CA VAL A 121 13.91 -0.67 -23.15
C VAL A 121 15.44 -0.44 -23.17
N PRO A 122 15.94 0.63 -23.80
CA PRO A 122 17.37 0.94 -23.82
C PRO A 122 17.85 1.27 -22.39
N PRO A 123 19.11 0.95 -22.05
CA PRO A 123 19.65 1.27 -20.73
C PRO A 123 19.68 2.80 -20.53
N PRO A 124 19.51 3.28 -19.28
CA PRO A 124 19.62 4.70 -18.96
C PRO A 124 21.04 5.23 -19.25
N GLU A 125 21.15 6.48 -19.73
CA GLU A 125 22.42 7.21 -19.93
C GLU A 125 23.04 7.72 -18.62
#